data_AF-A0A847E6S9-F1
#
_entry.id   AF-A0A847E6S9-F1
#
_cell.length_a   1.000
_cell.length_b   1.000
_cell.length_c   1.000
_cell.angle_alpha   90.00
_cell.angle_beta   90.00
_cell.angle_gamma   90.00
#
_symmetry.space_group_name_H-M   'P 1'
#
loop_
_entity.id
_entity.type
_entity.pdbx_description
1 polymer ?
#
loop_
_entity_poly.entity_id
_entity_poly.type
_entity_poly.pdbx_seq_one_letter_code
_entity_poly.pdbx_strand_id
1 'polypeptide(L)' 'MCFTISVEQRAKKAIREYVRTHDGVQLEIDFNEDFFLVSGFAHPRLPIIKQGKIELSEWGLIPSFAYGEEMARDIREKR' A
#
# COMPACT_ATOMS: atom_id res chain seq x y z
N MET A 1 -15.46 -3.05 8.35
CA MET A 1 -14.08 -2.91 7.82
C MET A 1 -14.12 -2.98 6.30
N CYS A 2 -13.36 -2.15 5.59
CA CYS A 2 -13.29 -2.14 4.13
C CYS A 2 -12.17 -3.07 3.65
N PHE A 3 -12.47 -3.97 2.71
CA PHE A 3 -11.52 -4.99 2.22
C PHE A 3 -11.35 -4.97 0.71
N THR A 4 -11.96 -4.01 0.02
CA THR A 4 -11.80 -3.79 -1.40
C THR A 4 -11.58 -2.30 -1.62
N ILE A 5 -10.56 -1.94 -2.40
CA ILE A 5 -10.27 -0.56 -2.78
C ILE A 5 -10.08 -0.46 -4.29
N SER A 6 -10.20 0.76 -4.81
CA SER A 6 -9.82 1.11 -6.16
C SER A 6 -8.80 2.24 -6.13
N VAL A 7 -7.69 2.09 -6.85
CA VAL A 7 -6.65 3.10 -7.06
C VAL A 7 -6.69 3.51 -8.54
N GLU A 8 -7.71 4.30 -8.84
CA GLU A 8 -7.98 4.88 -10.16
C GLU A 8 -7.23 6.19 -10.40
N GLN A 9 -7.45 6.78 -11.59
CA GLN A 9 -6.89 8.08 -11.99
C GLN A 9 -7.04 9.19 -10.94
N ARG A 10 -8.13 9.21 -10.18
CA ARG A 10 -8.33 10.20 -9.12
C ARG A 10 -7.30 10.06 -8.01
N ALA A 11 -7.00 8.83 -7.58
CA ALA A 11 -5.97 8.56 -6.58
C ALA A 11 -4.58 8.90 -7.12
N LYS A 12 -4.29 8.52 -8.38
CA LYS A 12 -3.03 8.89 -9.05
C LYS A 12 -2.83 10.40 -9.11
N LYS A 13 -3.88 11.15 -9.43
CA LYS A 13 -3.84 12.62 -9.47
C LYS A 13 -3.54 13.21 -8.08
N ALA A 14 -4.20 12.71 -7.04
CA ALA A 14 -3.96 13.15 -5.67
C ALA A 14 -2.51 12.88 -5.21
N ILE A 15 -1.95 11.73 -5.58
CA ILE A 15 -0.55 11.38 -5.28
C ILE A 15 0.43 12.32 -5.99
N ARG A 16 0.20 12.60 -7.29
CA ARG A 16 1.03 13.57 -8.03
C ARG A 16 0.95 14.98 -7.43
N GLU A 17 -0.24 15.39 -7.01
CA GLU A 17 -0.44 16.68 -6.36
C GLU A 17 0.30 16.77 -5.02
N TYR A 18 0.25 15.69 -4.23
CA TYR A 18 1.00 15.60 -2.97
C TYR A 18 2.51 15.76 -3.17
N VAL A 19 3.09 15.05 -4.15
CA VAL A 19 4.52 15.16 -4.49
C VAL A 19 4.88 16.59 -4.93
N ARG A 20 3.99 17.27 -5.65
CA ARG A 20 4.22 18.65 -6.11
C ARG A 20 4.18 19.67 -4.96
N THR A 21 3.35 19.45 -3.94
CA THR A 21 3.16 20.41 -2.84
C THR A 21 4.12 20.18 -1.66
N HIS A 22 4.81 19.04 -1.63
CA HIS A 22 5.74 18.67 -0.57
C HIS A 22 7.14 18.47 -1.14
N ASP A 23 7.96 19.52 -1.06
CA ASP A 23 9.35 19.47 -1.49
C ASP A 23 10.13 18.39 -0.71
N GLY A 24 10.93 17.62 -1.43
CA GLY A 24 11.78 16.56 -0.88
C GLY A 24 11.10 15.18 -0.74
N VAL A 25 9.84 15.03 -1.13
CA VAL A 25 9.18 13.70 -1.17
C VAL A 25 9.68 12.90 -2.37
N GLN A 26 10.27 11.73 -2.12
CA GLN A 26 10.71 10.81 -3.16
C GLN A 26 9.57 9.90 -3.63
N LEU A 27 9.44 9.71 -4.95
CA LEU A 27 8.46 8.81 -5.57
C LEU A 27 9.20 7.64 -6.22
N GLU A 28 9.24 6.49 -5.55
CA GLU A 28 10.02 5.32 -5.99
C GLU A 28 9.16 4.26 -6.71
N ILE A 29 8.08 4.69 -7.35
CA ILE A 29 7.05 3.78 -7.86
C ILE A 29 6.60 4.19 -9.26
N ASP A 30 6.64 3.23 -10.18
CA ASP A 30 6.07 3.41 -11.52
C ASP A 30 4.55 3.20 -11.46
N PHE A 31 3.81 4.28 -11.73
CA PHE A 31 2.35 4.37 -11.58
C PHE A 31 1.57 4.10 -12.87
N ASN A 32 2.17 3.42 -13.83
CA ASN A 32 1.55 3.22 -15.14
C ASN A 32 0.32 2.30 -15.09
N GLU A 33 0.25 1.34 -14.17
CA GLU A 33 -0.88 0.40 -14.06
C GLU A 33 -2.04 0.96 -13.24
N ASP A 34 -3.27 0.84 -13.74
CA ASP A 34 -4.50 1.20 -13.02
C ASP A 34 -4.97 0.02 -12.16
N PHE A 35 -5.33 0.27 -10.91
CA PHE A 35 -5.81 -0.78 -10.00
C PHE A 35 -7.30 -0.60 -9.71
N PHE A 36 -8.16 -1.19 -10.54
CA PHE A 36 -9.61 -0.96 -10.47
C PHE A 36 -10.33 -1.71 -9.34
N LEU A 37 -9.85 -2.90 -8.96
CA LEU A 37 -10.52 -3.75 -7.97
C LEU A 37 -9.49 -4.53 -7.16
N VAL A 38 -9.00 -3.91 -6.10
CA VAL A 38 -7.95 -4.48 -5.27
C VAL A 38 -8.55 -5.08 -4.00
N SER A 39 -8.47 -6.39 -3.87
CA SER A 39 -8.89 -7.12 -2.67
C SER A 39 -7.78 -7.14 -1.62
N GLY A 40 -8.10 -6.75 -0.38
CA GLY A 40 -7.17 -6.78 0.76
C GLY A 40 -6.86 -8.18 1.27
N PHE A 41 -7.56 -9.20 0.79
CA PHE A 41 -7.24 -10.61 1.06
C PHE A 41 -6.15 -11.15 0.13
N ALA A 42 -5.86 -10.47 -0.98
CA ALA A 42 -4.78 -10.83 -1.89
C ALA A 42 -3.40 -10.32 -1.40
N HIS A 43 -3.36 -9.63 -0.27
CA HIS A 43 -2.19 -8.93 0.26
C HIS A 43 -1.42 -8.11 -0.80
N PRO A 44 -2.13 -7.27 -1.59
CA PRO A 44 -1.54 -6.53 -2.68
C PRO A 44 -0.55 -5.49 -2.17
N ARG A 45 0.42 -5.13 -3.01
CA ARG A 45 1.27 -3.97 -2.78
C ARG A 45 0.53 -2.70 -3.17
N LEU A 46 0.44 -1.76 -2.24
CA LEU A 46 -0.23 -0.49 -2.41
C LEU A 46 0.73 0.68 -2.21
N PRO A 47 0.53 1.80 -2.91
CA PRO A 47 1.30 3.02 -2.66
C PRO A 47 0.94 3.59 -1.29
N ILE A 48 1.93 3.71 -0.41
CA ILE A 48 1.79 4.30 0.92
C ILE A 48 2.65 5.56 1.02
N ILE A 49 2.04 6.64 1.49
CA ILE A 49 2.76 7.89 1.80
C ILE A 49 3.39 7.73 3.19
N LYS A 50 4.72 7.81 3.24
CA LYS A 50 5.52 7.84 4.46
C LYS A 50 6.22 9.20 4.59
N GLN A 51 6.86 9.44 5.72
CA GLN A 51 7.67 10.65 5.89
C GLN A 51 8.78 10.69 4.83
N GLY A 52 8.72 11.68 3.95
CA GLY A 52 9.72 11.94 2.91
C GLY A 52 9.70 11.01 1.69
N LYS A 53 8.81 10.01 1.62
CA LYS A 53 8.72 9.13 0.45
C LYS A 53 7.37 8.48 0.25
N ILE A 54 7.08 8.11 -1.00
CA ILE A 54 5.94 7.29 -1.39
C ILE A 54 6.50 6.00 -1.97
N GLU A 55 6.15 4.87 -1.36
CA GLU A 55 6.65 3.54 -1.74
C GLU A 55 5.53 2.50 -1.73
N LEU A 56 5.75 1.38 -2.42
CA LEU A 56 4.86 0.23 -2.34
C LEU A 56 5.04 -0.49 -1.01
N SER A 57 3.96 -0.65 -0.24
CA SER A 57 3.92 -1.50 0.96
C SER A 57 2.80 -2.51 0.85
N GLU A 58 2.96 -3.64 1.53
CA GLU A 58 2.00 -4.72 1.49
C GLU A 58 0.76 -4.43 2.34
N TRP A 59 -0.43 -4.74 1.80
CA TRP A 59 -1.68 -4.63 2.53
C TRP A 59 -1.89 -5.85 3.44
N GLY A 60 -1.61 -5.67 4.72
CA GLY A 60 -1.74 -6.69 5.76
C GLY A 60 -0.57 -6.60 6.72
N LEU A 61 -0.73 -5.84 7.81
CA LEU A 61 0.35 -5.61 8.77
C LEU A 61 0.75 -6.93 9.44
N ILE A 62 2.00 -7.35 9.22
CA ILE A 62 2.65 -8.38 10.04
C ILE A 62 3.27 -7.66 11.24
N PRO A 63 2.83 -7.93 12.48
CA PRO A 63 3.39 -7.26 13.65
C PRO A 63 4.85 -7.63 13.88
N SER A 64 5.64 -6.70 14.44
CA SER A 64 7.07 -6.91 14.72
C SER A 64 7.36 -8.01 15.75
N PHE A 65 6.36 -8.39 16.55
CA PHE A 65 6.45 -9.49 17.51
C PHE A 65 6.10 -10.86 16.94
N ALA A 66 5.75 -10.95 15.64
CA ALA A 66 5.54 -12.25 15.00
C ALA A 66 6.89 -12.96 14.87
N TYR A 67 7.11 -14.01 15.65
CA TYR A 67 8.35 -14.80 15.60
C TYR A 67 8.12 -16.03 14.71
N GLY A 68 8.71 -15.98 13.51
CA GLY A 68 8.70 -17.09 12.54
C GLY A 68 7.63 -16.98 11.45
N GLU A 69 7.92 -17.56 10.29
CA GLU A 69 7.02 -17.54 9.12
C GLU A 69 5.67 -18.20 9.41
N GLU A 70 5.64 -19.23 10.25
CA GLU A 70 4.41 -19.91 10.65
C GLU A 70 3.48 -18.99 11.44
N MET A 71 4.02 -18.25 12.42
CA MET A 71 3.25 -17.27 13.19
C MET A 71 2.81 -16.09 12.32
N ALA A 72 3.67 -15.62 11.40
CA ALA A 72 3.31 -14.57 10.46
C ALA A 72 2.18 -15.01 9.50
N ARG A 73 2.23 -16.25 9.00
CA ARG A 73 1.18 -16.84 8.18
C ARG A 73 -0.11 -17.01 8.95
N ASP A 74 -0.05 -17.52 10.18
CA ASP A 74 -1.21 -17.69 11.06
C ASP A 74 -1.94 -16.36 11.31
N ILE A 75 -1.20 -15.27 11.58
CA ILE A 75 -1.78 -13.93 11.75
C ILE A 75 -2.42 -13.42 10.45
N ARG A 76 -1.87 -13.80 9.30
CA ARG A 76 -2.40 -13.44 7.97
C ARG A 76 -3.69 -14.20 7.63
N GLU A 77 -3.72 -15.51 7.93
CA GLU A 77 -4.74 -16.45 7.46
C GLU A 77 -5.91 -16.63 8.44
N LYS A 78 -5.70 -16.46 9.75
CA LYS A 78 -6.78 -16.54 10.74
C LYS A 78 -7.66 -15.28 10.69
N ARG A 79 -8.75 -15.37 9.92
CA ARG A 79 -9.89 -14.45 9.95
C ARG A 79 -11.14 -15.14 10.45
#